data_AF-A0A2A6DWU2-F1
#
_entry.id   AF-A0A2A6DWU2-F1
#
_cell.length_a   1.000
_cell.length_b   1.000
_cell.length_c   1.000
_cell.angle_alpha   90.00
_cell.angle_beta   90.00
_cell.angle_gamma   90.00
#
_symmetry.space_group_name_H-M   'P 1'
#
loop_
_entity.id
_entity.type
_entity.pdbx_description
1 polymer ?
#
loop_
_entity_poly.entity_id
_entity_poly.type
_entity_poly.pdbx_seq_one_letter_code
_entity_poly.pdbx_strand_id
1 'polypeptide(L)'
;MVCTRKETVYIETTIPSYLAARPRRDVVVAGHQQITHDWWIHHKERFDLFISEAVIQEAVKGDPDAASRRMRYIADIPLLPITGEIIELAKQYLALLSIPLKSALDAVHLACCVKHKMDFMLTWNCKHLAHGDARLKSRHRESSVRCYS
;
A
#
# COMPACT_ATOMS: atom_id res chain seq x y z
N MET A 1 31.92 2.04 -3.42
CA MET A 1 30.85 2.93 -2.91
C MET A 1 29.53 2.21 -3.12
N VAL A 2 28.95 1.62 -2.08
CA VAL A 2 27.64 0.96 -2.19
C VAL A 2 26.59 2.06 -2.01
N CYS A 3 25.91 2.44 -3.07
CA CYS A 3 24.70 3.26 -2.95
C CYS A 3 23.59 2.36 -2.44
N THR A 4 23.32 2.37 -1.14
CA THR A 4 22.11 1.75 -0.58
C THR A 4 20.92 2.59 -0.99
N ARG A 5 20.15 2.10 -1.97
CA ARG A 5 18.84 2.65 -2.36
C ARG A 5 17.88 2.53 -1.17
N LYS A 6 17.07 3.57 -0.92
CA LYS A 6 15.95 3.47 0.02
C LYS A 6 14.90 2.51 -0.54
N GLU A 7 14.39 1.65 0.33
CA GLU A 7 13.28 0.77 -0.01
C GLU A 7 12.02 1.60 -0.29
N THR A 8 11.19 1.14 -1.23
CA THR A 8 9.98 1.85 -1.64
C THR A 8 8.76 1.32 -0.89
N VAL A 9 7.93 2.25 -0.41
CA VAL A 9 6.71 1.91 0.35
C VAL A 9 5.50 2.52 -0.34
N TYR A 10 4.56 1.67 -0.71
CA TYR A 10 3.23 2.08 -1.13
C TYR A 10 2.34 2.36 0.09
N ILE A 11 1.79 3.57 0.17
CA ILE A 11 0.89 3.99 1.23
C ILE A 11 -0.55 3.76 0.79
N GLU A 12 -1.23 2.78 1.39
CA GLU A 12 -2.66 2.54 1.15
C GLU A 12 -3.53 3.45 2.04
N THR A 13 -4.78 3.70 1.62
CA THR A 13 -5.71 4.69 2.19
C THR A 13 -6.00 4.53 3.69
N THR A 14 -5.94 3.34 4.25
CA THR A 14 -6.10 3.16 5.70
C THR A 14 -5.09 3.99 6.50
N ILE A 15 -3.88 4.21 5.98
CA ILE A 15 -2.82 4.96 6.64
C ILE A 15 -3.18 6.45 6.81
N PRO A 16 -3.42 7.24 5.74
CA PRO A 16 -3.86 8.62 5.91
C PRO A 16 -5.20 8.70 6.68
N SER A 17 -6.06 7.69 6.57
CA SER A 17 -7.31 7.64 7.35
C SER A 17 -7.07 7.59 8.85
N TYR A 18 -6.14 6.75 9.33
CA TYR A 18 -5.78 6.72 10.74
C TYR A 18 -5.04 7.98 11.19
N LEU A 19 -4.14 8.53 10.37
CA LEU A 19 -3.41 9.78 10.66
C LEU A 19 -4.34 11.01 10.79
N ALA A 20 -5.42 11.04 10.02
CA ALA A 20 -6.38 12.15 9.99
C ALA A 20 -7.57 11.98 10.94
N ALA A 21 -7.76 10.78 11.48
CA ALA A 21 -8.88 10.45 12.36
C ALA A 21 -8.69 11.09 13.74
N ARG A 22 -9.79 11.53 14.34
CA ARG A 22 -9.78 11.96 15.75
C ARG A 22 -9.47 10.76 16.65
N PRO A 23 -8.79 10.95 17.79
CA PRO A 23 -8.55 9.89 18.76
C PRO A 23 -9.87 9.19 19.13
N ARG A 24 -9.90 7.86 19.01
CA ARG A 24 -11.07 7.06 19.40
C ARG A 24 -10.85 6.41 20.76
N ARG A 25 -11.96 6.11 21.46
CA ARG A 25 -11.95 5.35 22.73
C ARG A 25 -11.87 3.84 22.54
N ASP A 26 -12.21 3.36 21.35
CA ASP A 26 -12.04 1.95 21.01
C ASP A 26 -10.55 1.60 21.01
N VAL A 27 -10.15 0.65 21.87
CA VAL A 27 -8.75 0.33 22.12
C VAL A 27 -8.04 -0.20 20.88
N VAL A 28 -8.74 -0.98 20.04
CA VAL A 28 -8.16 -1.55 18.82
C VAL A 28 -7.90 -0.43 17.81
N VAL A 29 -8.89 0.44 17.59
CA VAL A 29 -8.75 1.59 16.69
C VAL A 29 -7.69 2.56 17.20
N ALA A 30 -7.67 2.84 18.50
CA ALA A 30 -6.65 3.70 19.11
C ALA A 30 -5.25 3.12 18.96
N GLY A 31 -5.09 1.79 19.11
CA GLY A 31 -3.83 1.11 18.86
C GLY A 31 -3.34 1.25 17.42
N HIS A 32 -4.23 1.05 16.43
CA HIS A 32 -3.87 1.27 15.02
C HIS A 32 -3.49 2.73 14.74
N GLN A 33 -4.21 3.70 15.33
CA GLN A 33 -3.86 5.11 15.23
C GLN A 33 -2.45 5.36 15.77
N GLN A 34 -2.15 4.88 16.98
CA GLN A 34 -0.85 5.07 17.61
C GLN A 34 0.28 4.47 16.78
N ILE A 35 0.15 3.21 16.35
CA ILE A 35 1.17 2.54 15.53
C ILE A 35 1.38 3.27 14.20
N THR A 36 0.30 3.76 13.57
CA THR A 36 0.40 4.54 12.33
C THR A 36 1.15 5.85 12.55
N HIS A 37 0.84 6.56 13.64
CA HIS A 37 1.53 7.81 14.00
C HIS A 37 3.01 7.56 14.31
N ASP A 38 3.33 6.52 15.09
CA ASP A 38 4.71 6.18 15.45
C ASP A 38 5.53 5.85 14.20
N TRP A 39 4.99 5.03 13.28
CA TRP A 39 5.63 4.74 12.00
C TRP A 39 5.85 6.02 11.18
N TRP A 40 4.82 6.86 11.09
CA TRP A 40 4.87 8.09 10.31
C TRP A 40 5.90 9.10 10.84
N ILE A 41 6.05 9.19 12.17
CA ILE A 41 6.98 10.14 12.79
C ILE A 41 8.41 9.60 12.76
N HIS A 42 8.61 8.31 13.06
CA HIS A 42 9.95 7.79 13.35
C HIS A 42 10.59 7.00 12.20
N HIS A 43 9.79 6.54 11.22
CA HIS A 43 10.27 5.58 10.21
C HIS A 43 10.11 6.06 8.77
N LYS A 44 9.15 6.93 8.46
CA LYS A 44 8.83 7.31 7.08
C LYS A 44 10.03 7.81 6.26
N GLU A 45 10.96 8.53 6.89
CA GLU A 45 12.11 9.15 6.21
C GLU A 45 13.15 8.14 5.74
N ARG A 46 13.07 6.89 6.21
CA ARG A 46 13.94 5.79 5.80
C ARG A 46 13.54 5.22 4.44
N PHE A 47 12.35 5.55 3.95
CA PHE A 47 11.75 4.97 2.75
C PHE A 47 11.45 6.04 1.70
N ASP A 48 11.34 5.61 0.45
CA ASP A 48 10.74 6.42 -0.61
C ASP A 48 9.25 6.07 -0.70
N LEU A 49 8.39 7.05 -0.39
CA LEU A 49 6.95 6.82 -0.30
C LEU A 49 6.25 7.06 -1.63
N PHE A 50 5.22 6.26 -1.91
CA PHE A 50 4.38 6.38 -3.09
C PHE A 50 2.91 6.14 -2.75
N ILE A 51 2.03 6.79 -3.49
CA ILE A 51 0.57 6.55 -3.48
C ILE A 51 0.09 6.29 -4.92
N SER A 52 -1.18 5.95 -5.11
CA SER A 52 -1.78 5.93 -6.46
C SER A 52 -3.10 6.71 -6.51
N GLU A 53 -3.63 6.88 -7.72
CA GLU A 53 -4.92 7.54 -7.95
C GLU A 53 -6.06 6.92 -7.13
N ALA A 54 -6.01 5.61 -6.87
CA ALA A 54 -6.97 4.92 -6.00
C ALA A 54 -6.98 5.50 -4.58
N VAL A 55 -5.79 5.78 -4.02
CA VAL A 55 -5.65 6.37 -2.69
C VAL A 55 -6.27 7.77 -2.65
N ILE A 56 -6.05 8.57 -3.69
CA ILE A 56 -6.67 9.89 -3.82
C ILE A 56 -8.20 9.77 -3.86
N GLN A 57 -8.72 8.89 -4.71
CA GLN A 57 -10.16 8.68 -4.88
C GLN A 57 -10.85 8.25 -3.59
N GLU A 58 -10.18 7.48 -2.73
CA GLU A 58 -10.74 7.12 -1.44
C GLU A 58 -10.54 8.21 -0.38
N ALA A 59 -9.38 8.87 -0.38
CA ALA A 59 -9.06 9.91 0.59
C ALA A 59 -10.07 11.08 0.52
N VAL A 60 -10.63 11.38 -0.66
CA VAL A 60 -11.63 12.44 -0.83
C VAL A 60 -13.05 12.07 -0.40
N LYS A 61 -13.34 10.79 -0.11
CA LYS A 61 -14.71 10.33 0.21
C LYS A 61 -15.11 10.65 1.66
N GLY A 62 -16.42 10.83 1.87
CA GLY A 62 -17.01 11.02 3.21
C GLY A 62 -16.96 12.48 3.68
N ASP A 63 -16.73 12.66 4.97
CA ASP A 63 -16.72 13.98 5.63
C ASP A 63 -15.66 14.93 5.01
N PRO A 64 -16.03 16.14 4.55
CA PRO A 64 -15.11 17.08 3.89
C PRO A 64 -13.92 17.50 4.75
N ASP A 65 -14.12 17.66 6.07
CA ASP A 65 -13.04 18.02 6.98
C ASP A 65 -12.04 16.86 7.12
N ALA A 66 -12.54 15.63 7.27
CA ALA A 66 -11.70 14.44 7.31
C ALA A 66 -10.95 14.21 5.99
N ALA A 67 -11.62 14.40 4.85
CA ALA A 67 -11.03 14.34 3.52
C ALA A 67 -9.88 15.34 3.39
N SER A 68 -10.13 16.60 3.77
CA SER A 68 -9.11 17.65 3.75
C SER A 68 -7.90 17.30 4.61
N ARG A 69 -8.11 16.73 5.80
CA ARG A 69 -7.00 16.29 6.66
C ARG A 69 -6.21 15.12 6.04
N ARG A 70 -6.88 14.12 5.44
CA ARG A 70 -6.20 13.00 4.75
C ARG A 70 -5.35 13.51 3.60
N MET A 71 -5.90 14.40 2.77
CA MET A 71 -5.19 14.96 1.62
C MET A 71 -3.92 15.70 2.02
N ARG A 72 -3.90 16.41 3.15
CA ARG A 72 -2.69 17.08 3.65
C ARG A 72 -1.54 16.12 3.94
N TYR A 73 -1.80 14.90 4.39
CA TYR A 73 -0.74 13.93 4.67
C TYR A 73 -0.10 13.35 3.41
N ILE A 74 -0.82 13.35 2.28
CA ILE A 74 -0.39 12.67 1.06
C ILE A 74 -0.11 13.64 -0.10
N ALA A 75 -0.25 14.94 0.12
CA ALA A 75 -0.11 15.98 -0.91
C ALA A 75 1.27 15.97 -1.61
N ASP A 76 2.33 15.75 -0.84
CA ASP A 76 3.71 15.79 -1.33
C ASP A 76 4.27 14.40 -1.66
N ILE A 77 3.42 13.36 -1.65
CA ILE A 77 3.84 11.99 -1.93
C ILE A 77 3.71 11.71 -3.43
N PRO A 78 4.78 11.22 -4.10
CA PRO A 78 4.73 10.85 -5.51
C PRO A 78 3.57 9.91 -5.86
N LEU A 79 2.89 10.23 -6.97
CA LEU A 79 1.73 9.50 -7.48
C LEU A 79 2.15 8.47 -8.54
N LEU A 80 1.77 7.21 -8.32
CA LEU A 80 1.90 6.14 -9.29
C LEU A 80 0.68 6.09 -10.20
N PRO A 81 0.87 6.07 -11.54
CA PRO A 81 -0.24 5.99 -12.48
C PRO A 81 -0.92 4.63 -12.39
N ILE A 82 -2.25 4.65 -12.56
CA ILE A 82 -3.05 3.43 -12.72
C ILE A 82 -3.32 3.20 -14.20
N THR A 83 -2.64 2.22 -14.79
CA THR A 83 -2.79 1.87 -16.20
C THR A 83 -3.84 0.77 -16.39
N GLY A 84 -4.30 0.59 -17.64
CA GLY A 84 -5.19 -0.53 -17.98
C GLY A 84 -4.61 -1.90 -17.59
N GLU A 85 -3.30 -2.08 -17.69
CA GLU A 85 -2.62 -3.32 -17.27
C GLU A 85 -2.76 -3.58 -15.75
N ILE A 86 -2.74 -2.53 -14.93
CA ILE A 86 -2.96 -2.65 -13.48
C ILE A 86 -4.41 -3.06 -13.21
N ILE A 87 -5.37 -2.50 -13.94
CA ILE A 87 -6.78 -2.86 -13.81
C ILE A 87 -7.01 -4.32 -14.22
N GLU A 88 -6.42 -4.77 -15.32
CA GLU A 88 -6.52 -6.17 -15.75
C GLU A 88 -5.86 -7.12 -14.74
N LEU A 89 -4.71 -6.74 -14.16
CA LEU A 89 -4.07 -7.51 -13.10
C LEU A 89 -4.94 -7.59 -11.84
N ALA A 90 -5.58 -6.48 -11.45
CA ALA A 90 -6.51 -6.46 -10.32
C ALA A 90 -7.71 -7.39 -10.54
N LYS A 91 -8.28 -7.43 -11.76
CA LYS A 91 -9.35 -8.37 -12.12
C LYS A 91 -8.89 -9.83 -12.00
N GLN A 92 -7.67 -10.13 -12.42
CA GLN A 92 -7.09 -11.47 -12.25
C GLN A 92 -6.95 -11.84 -10.77
N TYR A 93 -6.51 -10.91 -9.92
CA TYR A 93 -6.46 -11.14 -8.48
C TYR A 93 -7.83 -11.38 -7.86
N LEU A 94 -8.86 -10.64 -8.27
CA LEU A 94 -10.22 -10.87 -7.81
C LEU A 94 -10.70 -12.29 -8.13
N ALA A 95 -10.43 -12.76 -9.36
CA ALA A 95 -10.81 -14.10 -9.80
C ALA A 95 -10.01 -15.20 -9.09
N LEU A 96 -8.69 -15.02 -8.94
CA LEU A 96 -7.78 -16.05 -8.40
C LEU A 96 -7.81 -16.15 -6.87
N LEU A 97 -7.91 -15.01 -6.18
CA LEU A 97 -7.80 -14.94 -4.72
C LEU A 97 -9.17 -15.01 -4.03
N SER A 98 -10.25 -15.19 -4.80
CA SER A 98 -11.63 -15.17 -4.28
C SER A 98 -11.91 -13.93 -3.41
N ILE A 99 -11.28 -12.81 -3.74
CA ILE A 99 -11.47 -11.55 -3.02
C ILE A 99 -12.91 -11.11 -3.26
N PRO A 100 -13.70 -10.86 -2.19
CA PRO A 100 -15.06 -10.38 -2.35
C PRO A 100 -15.11 -9.13 -3.24
N LEU A 101 -16.12 -9.00 -4.10
CA LEU A 101 -16.26 -7.84 -5.00
C LEU A 101 -16.25 -6.48 -4.26
N LYS A 102 -16.73 -6.46 -3.01
CA LYS A 102 -16.65 -5.28 -2.12
C LYS A 102 -15.22 -4.81 -1.80
N SER A 103 -14.22 -5.67 -2.03
CA SER A 103 -12.79 -5.46 -1.85
C SER A 103 -12.07 -5.33 -3.20
N ALA A 104 -12.78 -5.04 -4.30
CA ALA A 104 -12.17 -4.86 -5.62
C ALA A 104 -11.08 -3.78 -5.63
N LEU A 105 -11.20 -2.76 -4.78
CA LEU A 105 -10.21 -1.71 -4.67
C LEU A 105 -8.91 -2.19 -4.01
N ASP A 106 -9.00 -3.12 -3.05
CA ASP A 106 -7.82 -3.77 -2.44
C ASP A 106 -6.98 -4.50 -3.50
N ALA A 107 -7.64 -5.15 -4.46
CA ALA A 107 -6.96 -5.80 -5.58
C ALA A 107 -6.23 -4.80 -6.49
N VAL A 108 -6.76 -3.58 -6.65
CA VAL A 108 -6.11 -2.50 -7.41
C VAL A 108 -4.86 -2.01 -6.67
N HIS A 109 -4.92 -1.80 -5.35
CA HIS A 109 -3.74 -1.42 -4.56
C HIS A 109 -2.64 -2.48 -4.67
N LEU A 110 -3.00 -3.77 -4.53
CA LEU A 110 -2.05 -4.87 -4.68
C LEU A 110 -1.45 -4.93 -6.09
N ALA A 111 -2.28 -4.84 -7.14
CA ALA A 111 -1.83 -4.83 -8.52
C ALA A 111 -0.89 -3.64 -8.82
N CYS A 112 -1.17 -2.47 -8.23
CA CYS A 112 -0.32 -1.29 -8.33
C CYS A 112 1.06 -1.56 -7.71
N CYS A 113 1.10 -2.11 -6.49
CA CYS A 113 2.35 -2.47 -5.81
C CYS A 113 3.18 -3.45 -6.63
N VAL A 114 2.55 -4.51 -7.15
CA VAL A 114 3.23 -5.54 -7.93
C VAL A 114 3.75 -4.99 -9.26
N LYS A 115 2.93 -4.22 -9.98
CA LYS A 115 3.30 -3.68 -11.30
C LYS A 115 4.46 -2.69 -11.20
N HIS A 116 4.44 -1.83 -10.18
CA HIS A 116 5.47 -0.82 -9.94
C HIS A 116 6.65 -1.34 -9.10
N LYS A 117 6.64 -2.63 -8.73
CA LYS A 117 7.71 -3.31 -7.96
C LYS A 117 8.02 -2.59 -6.64
N MET A 118 6.97 -2.23 -5.91
CA MET A 118 7.10 -1.67 -4.57
C MET A 118 7.68 -2.71 -3.63
N ASP A 119 8.64 -2.32 -2.79
CA ASP A 119 9.27 -3.23 -1.84
C ASP A 119 8.27 -3.60 -0.72
N PHE A 120 7.45 -2.64 -0.28
CA PHE A 120 6.40 -2.85 0.72
C PHE A 120 5.08 -2.16 0.39
N MET A 121 4.00 -2.68 0.95
CA MET A 121 2.68 -2.05 1.02
C MET A 121 2.31 -1.81 2.48
N LEU A 122 2.13 -0.56 2.87
CA LEU A 122 1.73 -0.18 4.22
C LEU A 122 0.19 -0.05 4.27
N THR A 123 -0.46 -0.97 5.00
CA THR A 123 -1.91 -1.06 5.09
C THR A 123 -2.35 -1.69 6.42
N TRP A 124 -3.54 -1.35 6.89
CA TRP A 124 -4.24 -2.08 7.95
C TRP A 124 -5.26 -3.09 7.42
N ASN A 125 -5.48 -3.14 6.10
CA ASN A 125 -6.48 -4.01 5.49
C ASN A 125 -5.96 -5.45 5.23
N CYS A 126 -5.11 -5.96 6.13
CA CYS A 126 -4.48 -7.27 6.00
C CYS A 126 -5.49 -8.43 6.01
N LYS A 127 -6.70 -8.22 6.54
CA LYS A 127 -7.76 -9.25 6.53
C LYS A 127 -8.19 -9.61 5.12
N HIS A 128 -8.17 -8.71 4.15
CA HIS A 128 -8.56 -9.02 2.78
C HIS A 128 -7.41 -9.57 1.93
N LEU A 129 -6.16 -9.24 2.29
CA LEU A 129 -4.95 -9.80 1.67
C LEU A 129 -4.62 -11.22 2.16
N ALA A 130 -4.94 -11.55 3.42
CA ALA A 130 -4.59 -12.83 4.05
C ALA A 130 -5.57 -13.99 3.75
N HIS A 131 -6.74 -13.73 3.15
CA HIS A 131 -7.68 -14.79 2.74
C HIS A 131 -7.35 -15.41 1.38
N GLY A 132 -6.36 -14.89 0.67
CA GLY A 132 -5.75 -15.61 -0.42
C GLY A 132 -4.80 -16.66 0.17
N ASP A 133 -5.03 -17.93 -0.13
CA ASP A 133 -4.08 -19.03 0.06
C ASP A 133 -2.85 -18.86 -0.88
N ALA A 134 -2.37 -17.62 -1.01
CA ALA A 134 -1.32 -17.20 -1.89
C ALA A 134 0.01 -17.38 -1.16
N ARG A 135 0.50 -18.63 -1.16
CA ARG A 135 1.93 -18.90 -1.04
C ARG A 135 2.64 -18.21 -2.21
N LEU A 136 2.95 -16.93 -2.06
CA LEU A 136 3.86 -16.20 -2.93
C LEU A 136 5.25 -16.83 -2.80
N LYS A 137 5.50 -17.89 -3.58
CA LYS A 137 6.85 -18.33 -3.91
C LYS A 137 7.43 -17.30 -4.87
N SER A 138 8.02 -16.25 -4.32
CA SER A 138 9.00 -15.44 -5.02
C SER A 138 10.19 -16.34 -5.39
N ARG A 139 10.10 -16.98 -6.56
CA ARG A 139 11.24 -17.66 -7.20
C ARG A 139 12.29 -16.60 -7.50
N HIS A 140 13.27 -16.44 -6.60
CA HIS A 140 14.57 -15.96 -6.99
C HIS A 140 15.12 -16.95 -8.01
N ARG A 141 15.07 -16.60 -9.30
CA ARG A 141 15.96 -17.20 -10.29
C ARG A 141 17.34 -16.60 -10.00
N GLU A 142 18.16 -17.34 -9.26
CA GLU A 142 19.60 -17.15 -9.34
C GLU A 142 20.03 -17.50 -10.77
N SER A 143 20.32 -16.47 -11.54
CA SER A 143 20.98 -16.58 -12.83
C SER A 143 22.40 -17.10 -12.57
N SER A 144 22.69 -18.30 -13.05
CA SER A 144 24.01 -18.89 -13.08
C SER A 144 25.06 -17.92 -13.65
N VAL A 145 26.06 -17.56 -12.84
CA VAL A 145 27.34 -17.10 -13.36
C VAL A 145 28.21 -18.34 -13.52
N ARG A 146 28.40 -18.76 -14.77
CA ARG A 146 29.51 -19.64 -15.16
C ARG A 146 30.80 -18.85 -14.97
N CYS A 147 31.66 -19.29 -14.05
CA CYS A 147 33.07 -18.95 -14.14
C CYS A 147 33.73 -19.94 -15.11
N TYR A 148 34.23 -19.41 -16.24
CA TYR A 148 35.33 -20.02 -16.98
C TYR A 148 36.64 -19.45 -16.43
N SER A 149 37.70 -20.25 -16.62
CA SER A 149 39.10 -20.13 -16.18
C SER A 149 39.39 -20.51 -14.74
#